data_AF-A0AAV5TP77-F1
#
_entry.id   AF-A0AAV5TP77-F1
#
_cell.length_a   1.000
_cell.length_b   1.000
_cell.length_c   1.000
_cell.angle_alpha   90.00
_cell.angle_beta   90.00
_cell.angle_gamma   90.00
#
_symmetry.space_group_name_H-M   'P 1'
#
loop_
_entity.id
_entity.type
_entity.pdbx_description
1 polymer ?
#
loop_
_entity_poly.entity_id
_entity_poly.type
_entity_poly.pdbx_seq_one_letter_code
_entity_poly.pdbx_strand_id
1 'polypeptide(L)'
;MISSSVSLSLLLFSSLVGLSQAGHGCVWIVGKVLCEKDETKSTNVEVRVLDRDSVFPFSFIDPDDLMGVTFSNEEGRFSLDGCADDFDWLPGVPNVPEPYIKIRHYCNKEQGETIELPEFNVFTPNTYDLGTIVLDTQKSAAPPSRDKKTNI
;
A
#
# COMPACT_ATOMS: atom_id res chain seq x y z
N MET A 1 6.95 -43.78 28.99
CA MET A 1 7.68 -42.50 29.00
C MET A 1 7.88 -41.89 27.61
N ILE A 2 8.13 -42.68 26.55
CA ILE A 2 8.33 -42.16 25.18
C ILE A 2 7.06 -41.50 24.59
N SER A 3 5.87 -42.06 24.84
CA SER A 3 4.59 -41.55 24.32
C SER A 3 4.18 -40.17 24.86
N SER A 4 4.48 -39.90 26.13
CA SER A 4 4.15 -38.62 26.78
C SER A 4 5.03 -37.47 26.28
N SER A 5 6.32 -37.73 26.04
CA SER A 5 7.24 -36.75 25.46
C SER A 5 6.87 -36.40 24.02
N VAL A 6 6.48 -37.39 23.20
CA VAL A 6 6.01 -37.16 21.83
C VAL A 6 4.71 -36.35 21.80
N SER A 7 3.76 -36.62 22.71
CA SER A 7 2.52 -35.83 22.82
C SER A 7 2.77 -34.39 23.24
N LEU A 8 3.68 -34.15 24.19
CA LEU A 8 4.03 -32.81 24.64
C LEU A 8 4.72 -32.02 23.53
N SER A 9 5.63 -32.65 22.78
CA SER A 9 6.24 -32.05 21.59
C SER A 9 5.20 -31.70 20.52
N LEU A 10 4.24 -32.58 20.23
CA LEU A 10 3.17 -32.31 19.26
C LEU A 10 2.29 -31.11 19.68
N LEU A 11 1.93 -31.01 20.96
CA LEU A 11 1.14 -29.90 21.49
C LEU A 11 1.91 -28.57 21.41
N LEU A 12 3.21 -28.59 21.73
CA LEU A 12 4.09 -27.43 21.57
C LEU A 12 4.20 -27.00 20.10
N PHE A 13 4.45 -27.93 19.18
CA PHE A 13 4.49 -27.61 17.74
C PHE A 13 3.17 -27.06 17.22
N SER A 14 2.03 -27.64 17.63
CA SER A 14 0.70 -27.14 17.24
C SER A 14 0.42 -25.72 17.76
N SER A 15 0.93 -25.37 18.96
CA SER A 15 0.79 -24.02 19.51
C SER A 15 1.63 -22.97 18.78
N LEU A 16 2.76 -23.38 18.18
CA LEU A 16 3.64 -22.48 17.43
C LEU A 16 3.09 -22.13 16.03
N VAL A 17 2.34 -23.05 15.39
CA VAL A 17 1.73 -22.80 14.07
C VAL A 17 0.64 -21.71 14.13
N GLY A 18 -0.08 -21.60 15.25
CA GLY A 18 -1.10 -20.56 15.42
C GLY A 18 -0.54 -19.14 15.58
N LEU A 19 0.77 -19.02 15.81
CA LEU A 19 1.47 -17.74 15.99
C LEU A 19 2.06 -17.16 14.69
N SER A 20 1.94 -17.88 13.56
CA SER A 20 2.45 -17.44 12.26
C SER A 20 1.32 -17.14 11.28
N GLN A 21 0.27 -16.45 11.73
CA GLN A 21 -0.73 -15.90 10.82
C GLN A 21 -0.29 -14.50 10.37
N ALA A 22 -0.49 -14.22 9.09
CA ALA A 22 -0.26 -12.93 8.48
C ALA A 22 -1.43 -12.63 7.55
N GLY A 23 -1.88 -11.38 7.52
CA GLY A 23 -2.78 -10.91 6.48
C GLY A 23 -2.02 -10.69 5.18
N HIS A 24 -2.52 -11.29 4.10
CA HIS A 24 -1.95 -11.12 2.76
C HIS A 24 -2.91 -10.30 1.90
N GLY A 25 -2.39 -9.26 1.24
CA GLY A 25 -3.18 -8.39 0.38
C GLY A 25 -2.40 -7.94 -0.85
N CYS A 26 -2.99 -8.08 -2.03
CA CYS A 26 -2.43 -7.58 -3.28
C CYS A 26 -3.31 -6.49 -3.89
N VAL A 27 -2.69 -5.47 -4.46
CA VAL A 27 -3.35 -4.34 -5.11
C VAL A 27 -3.04 -4.31 -6.60
N TRP A 28 -3.99 -3.79 -7.39
CA TRP A 28 -3.79 -3.45 -8.79
C TRP A 28 -4.24 -2.01 -8.99
N ILE A 29 -3.29 -1.12 -9.27
CA ILE A 29 -3.47 0.33 -9.29
C ILE A 29 -3.24 0.85 -10.71
N VAL A 30 -4.12 1.72 -11.17
CA VAL A 30 -3.95 2.45 -12.43
C VAL A 30 -4.21 3.94 -12.23
N GLY A 31 -3.57 4.76 -13.04
CA GLY A 31 -3.82 6.20 -13.01
C GLY A 31 -3.05 6.97 -14.06
N LYS A 32 -3.19 8.28 -13.99
CA LYS A 32 -2.43 9.25 -14.79
C LYS A 32 -1.97 10.39 -13.90
N VAL A 33 -0.72 10.83 -14.06
CA VAL A 33 -0.24 12.07 -13.49
C VAL A 33 -0.23 13.17 -14.57
N LEU A 34 -0.47 14.41 -14.16
CA LEU A 34 -0.49 15.57 -15.04
C LEU A 34 0.17 16.76 -14.35
N CYS A 35 1.12 17.40 -15.01
CA CYS A 35 1.65 18.71 -14.63
C CYS A 35 1.18 19.72 -15.69
N GLU A 36 0.18 20.57 -15.38
CA GLU A 36 -0.46 21.44 -16.38
C GLU A 36 0.46 22.54 -16.89
N LYS A 37 1.39 22.99 -16.04
CA LYS A 37 2.37 24.02 -16.42
C LYS A 37 3.54 23.53 -17.27
N ASP A 38 3.85 22.23 -17.24
CA ASP A 38 4.90 21.60 -18.03
C ASP A 38 4.62 20.10 -18.18
N GLU A 39 3.99 19.72 -19.29
CA GLU A 39 3.56 18.35 -19.54
C GLU A 39 4.73 17.35 -19.52
N THR A 40 5.95 17.78 -19.88
CA THR A 40 7.14 16.92 -19.88
C THR A 40 7.49 16.40 -18.49
N LYS A 41 7.03 17.08 -17.44
CA LYS A 41 7.18 16.67 -16.03
C LYS A 41 6.17 15.60 -15.59
N SER A 42 5.26 15.18 -16.47
CA SER A 42 4.34 14.06 -16.25
C SER A 42 4.96 12.73 -16.63
N THR A 43 6.06 12.73 -17.39
CA THR A 43 6.79 11.53 -17.83
C THR A 43 7.81 11.09 -16.78
N ASN A 44 7.99 9.77 -16.64
CA ASN A 44 8.97 9.17 -15.73
C ASN A 44 8.81 9.64 -14.26
N VAL A 45 7.57 9.90 -13.86
CA VAL A 45 7.21 10.18 -12.47
C VAL A 45 7.15 8.88 -11.71
N GLU A 46 7.87 8.80 -10.60
CA GLU A 46 7.93 7.61 -9.78
C GLU A 46 6.68 7.50 -8.90
N VAL A 47 6.03 6.35 -8.96
CA VAL A 47 4.85 6.02 -8.16
C VAL A 47 5.16 4.78 -7.35
N ARG A 48 4.99 4.88 -6.04
CA ARG A 48 5.19 3.78 -5.09
C ARG A 48 3.90 3.50 -4.36
N VAL A 49 3.59 2.24 -4.14
CA VAL A 49 2.62 1.81 -3.14
C VAL A 49 3.38 1.24 -1.95
N LEU A 50 2.95 1.62 -0.76
CA LEU A 50 3.51 1.14 0.49
C LEU A 50 2.40 0.60 1.37
N ASP A 51 2.73 -0.36 2.20
CA ASP A 51 1.94 -0.74 3.36
C ASP A 51 2.29 0.13 4.55
N ARG A 52 1.35 0.33 5.46
CA ARG A 52 1.55 1.12 6.67
C ARG A 52 1.66 0.20 7.87
N ASP A 53 2.84 -0.33 8.13
CA ASP A 53 3.08 -1.23 9.26
C ASP A 53 3.09 -0.54 10.64
N SER A 54 3.05 0.79 10.69
CA SER A 54 3.57 1.52 11.83
C SER A 54 2.55 2.34 12.63
N VAL A 55 2.08 1.78 13.75
CA VAL A 55 1.46 2.55 14.84
C VAL A 55 2.52 3.07 15.82
N PHE A 56 2.54 4.38 16.05
CA PHE A 56 3.41 5.02 17.05
C PHE A 56 3.19 4.37 18.44
N PRO A 57 4.26 4.01 19.19
CA PRO A 57 5.65 4.45 19.08
C PRO A 57 6.62 3.46 18.41
N PHE A 58 6.16 2.38 17.78
CA PHE A 58 7.05 1.30 17.29
C PHE A 58 7.46 1.43 15.82
N SER A 59 7.16 2.56 15.17
CA SER A 59 7.47 2.83 13.75
C SER A 59 8.96 2.75 13.36
N PHE A 60 9.87 2.63 14.32
CA PHE A 60 11.30 2.40 14.07
C PHE A 60 11.68 0.91 13.98
N ILE A 61 10.82 0.03 14.48
CA ILE A 61 10.98 -1.42 14.45
C ILE A 61 10.36 -1.98 13.19
N ASP A 62 9.26 -1.36 12.73
CA ASP A 62 8.48 -1.75 11.58
C ASP A 62 8.29 -0.53 10.65
N PRO A 63 9.22 -0.28 9.71
CA PRO A 63 9.05 0.78 8.73
C PRO A 63 8.04 0.36 7.66
N ASP A 64 7.22 1.29 7.17
CA ASP A 64 6.27 1.07 6.07
C ASP A 64 6.87 0.24 4.91
N ASP A 65 6.28 -0.92 4.63
CA ASP A 65 6.77 -1.85 3.62
C ASP A 65 6.50 -1.39 2.19
N LEU A 66 7.50 -1.55 1.32
CA LEU A 66 7.34 -1.22 -0.10
C LEU A 66 6.67 -2.39 -0.84
N MET A 67 5.40 -2.24 -1.20
CA MET A 67 4.68 -3.27 -1.95
C MET A 67 5.01 -3.25 -3.46
N GLY A 68 5.31 -2.07 -4.03
CA GLY A 68 5.57 -1.94 -5.47
C GLY A 68 6.01 -0.54 -5.91
N VAL A 69 6.70 -0.48 -7.07
CA VAL A 69 7.17 0.76 -7.71
C VAL A 69 6.94 0.70 -9.21
N THR A 70 6.51 1.82 -9.79
CA THR A 70 6.39 2.01 -11.23
C THR A 70 6.78 3.43 -11.62
N PHE A 71 6.85 3.68 -12.93
CA PHE A 71 7.09 5.01 -13.49
C PHE A 71 6.01 5.33 -14.53
N SER A 72 5.57 6.58 -14.57
CA SER A 72 4.65 7.03 -15.61
C SER A 72 5.30 7.05 -16.99
N ASN A 73 4.51 6.75 -18.01
CA ASN A 73 4.95 6.79 -19.41
C ASN A 73 4.90 8.23 -19.99
N GLU A 74 5.14 8.37 -21.29
CA GLU A 74 5.13 9.66 -22.00
C GLU A 74 3.79 10.41 -21.94
N GLU A 75 2.69 9.70 -21.70
CA GLU A 75 1.35 10.28 -21.54
C GLU A 75 0.99 10.53 -20.07
N GLY A 76 1.94 10.32 -19.15
CA GLY A 76 1.74 10.38 -17.71
C GLY A 76 0.97 9.20 -17.12
N ARG A 77 0.64 8.17 -17.90
CA ARG A 77 -0.12 7.00 -17.43
C ARG A 77 0.79 6.01 -16.71
N PHE A 78 0.26 5.33 -15.70
CA PHE A 78 0.95 4.27 -14.99
C PHE A 78 0.01 3.13 -14.60
N SER A 79 0.60 1.95 -14.44
CA SER A 79 -0.02 0.77 -13.85
C SER A 79 0.97 0.14 -12.88
N LEU A 80 0.48 -0.34 -11.76
CA LEU A 80 1.30 -0.90 -10.70
C LEU A 80 0.53 -2.02 -9.99
N ASP A 81 1.23 -3.10 -9.71
CA ASP A 81 0.82 -4.15 -8.80
C ASP A 81 1.82 -4.28 -7.66
N GLY A 82 1.33 -4.80 -6.54
CA GLY A 82 2.13 -5.02 -5.35
C GLY A 82 1.36 -5.81 -4.32
N CYS A 83 2.06 -6.52 -3.46
CA CYS A 83 1.48 -7.28 -2.36
C CYS A 83 2.23 -6.97 -1.06
N ALA A 84 1.54 -7.17 0.05
CA ALA A 84 2.11 -7.12 1.40
C ALA A 84 1.64 -8.33 2.21
N ASP A 85 2.45 -8.66 3.22
CA ASP A 85 2.24 -9.73 4.17
C ASP A 85 2.44 -9.17 5.59
N ASP A 86 1.32 -8.83 6.23
CA ASP A 86 1.30 -8.20 7.54
C ASP A 86 1.19 -9.25 8.64
N PHE A 87 2.23 -9.41 9.45
CA PHE A 87 2.18 -10.36 10.56
C PHE A 87 1.15 -9.96 11.62
N ASP A 88 0.33 -10.92 12.08
CA ASP A 88 -0.64 -10.71 13.14
C ASP A 88 0.09 -10.44 14.47
N TRP A 89 0.29 -9.16 14.79
CA TRP A 89 0.97 -8.72 16.02
C TRP A 89 0.20 -9.11 17.29
N LEU A 90 -1.13 -9.27 17.21
CA LEU A 90 -2.00 -9.77 18.27
C LEU A 90 -2.65 -11.11 17.87
N PRO A 91 -2.49 -12.19 18.67
CA PRO A 91 -3.16 -13.45 18.40
C PRO A 91 -4.69 -13.28 18.27
N GLY A 92 -5.21 -13.59 17.07
CA GLY A 92 -6.65 -13.52 16.78
C GLY A 92 -7.16 -12.17 16.28
N VAL A 93 -6.28 -11.19 16.04
CA VAL A 93 -6.60 -9.93 15.36
C VAL A 93 -5.81 -9.91 14.03
N PRO A 94 -6.48 -10.10 12.88
CA PRO A 94 -5.83 -10.01 11.59
C PRO A 94 -5.21 -8.62 11.39
N ASN A 95 -3.92 -8.57 11.06
CA ASN A 95 -3.31 -7.35 10.53
C ASN A 95 -3.48 -7.40 9.00
N VAL A 96 -4.32 -6.53 8.45
CA VAL A 96 -4.59 -6.50 7.00
C VAL A 96 -3.83 -5.33 6.43
N PRO A 97 -3.14 -5.49 5.29
CA PRO A 97 -2.48 -4.41 4.59
C PRO A 97 -3.25 -3.09 4.58
N GLU A 98 -2.54 -2.00 4.86
CA GLU A 98 -3.02 -0.62 4.95
C GLU A 98 -2.39 0.22 3.83
N PRO A 99 -2.68 -0.09 2.54
CA PRO A 99 -1.90 0.43 1.43
C PRO A 99 -2.16 1.92 1.20
N TYR A 100 -1.09 2.64 0.86
CA TYR A 100 -1.13 4.04 0.48
C TYR A 100 -0.08 4.34 -0.61
N ILE A 101 -0.20 5.50 -1.27
CA ILE A 101 0.61 5.81 -2.45
C ILE A 101 1.49 7.03 -2.22
N LYS A 102 2.76 6.93 -2.59
CA LYS A 102 3.71 8.04 -2.68
C LYS A 102 4.07 8.31 -4.13
N ILE A 103 3.96 9.56 -4.56
CA ILE A 103 4.32 10.00 -5.92
C ILE A 103 5.43 11.01 -5.83
N ARG A 104 6.60 10.67 -6.39
CA ARG A 104 7.78 11.52 -6.41
C ARG A 104 7.89 12.19 -7.77
N HIS A 105 7.79 13.51 -7.80
CA HIS A 105 7.72 14.29 -9.05
C HIS A 105 8.55 15.57 -9.00
N TYR A 106 8.71 16.21 -10.16
CA TYR A 106 9.53 17.41 -10.36
C TYR A 106 8.74 18.58 -10.97
N CYS A 107 7.41 18.52 -10.88
CA CYS A 107 6.52 19.54 -11.43
C CYS A 107 6.81 20.90 -10.77
N ASN A 108 6.85 21.01 -9.43
CA ASN A 108 7.02 22.31 -8.76
C ASN A 108 8.42 22.71 -8.37
N LYS A 109 9.33 21.76 -8.17
CA LYS A 109 10.68 22.01 -7.68
C LYS A 109 11.67 21.17 -8.47
N GLU A 110 12.81 21.74 -8.82
CA GLU A 110 13.89 21.01 -9.51
C GLU A 110 14.54 19.96 -8.62
N GLN A 111 14.59 20.20 -7.31
CA GLN A 111 15.01 19.20 -6.33
C GLN A 111 13.97 18.09 -6.23
N GLY A 112 12.74 18.36 -6.68
CA GLY A 112 11.58 17.51 -6.66
C GLY A 112 10.96 17.33 -5.28
N GLU A 113 9.75 16.79 -5.26
CA GLU A 113 8.94 16.63 -4.05
C GLU A 113 8.08 15.38 -4.14
N THR A 114 7.56 14.96 -2.98
CA THR A 114 6.71 13.78 -2.84
C THR A 114 5.34 14.20 -2.35
N ILE A 115 4.29 13.72 -3.01
CA ILE A 115 2.92 13.75 -2.49
C ILE A 115 2.55 12.37 -1.96
N GLU A 116 1.83 12.35 -0.85
CA GLU A 116 1.24 11.15 -0.28
C GLU A 116 -0.28 11.22 -0.48
N LEU A 117 -0.84 10.13 -1.01
CA LEU A 117 -2.29 9.96 -1.11
C LEU A 117 -2.80 9.21 0.14
N PRO A 118 -4.06 9.43 0.53
CA PRO A 118 -4.67 8.69 1.63
C PRO A 118 -4.61 7.18 1.44
N GLU A 119 -4.66 6.45 2.55
CA GLU A 119 -4.89 5.00 2.57
C GLU A 119 -6.15 4.63 1.79
N PHE A 120 -6.12 3.44 1.19
CA PHE A 120 -7.25 2.89 0.47
C PHE A 120 -7.43 1.41 0.81
N ASN A 121 -8.61 0.87 0.49
CA ASN A 121 -8.94 -0.53 0.75
C ASN A 121 -9.62 -1.11 -0.49
N VAL A 122 -8.83 -1.25 -1.55
CA VAL A 122 -9.23 -1.84 -2.83
C VAL A 122 -8.16 -2.84 -3.22
N PHE A 123 -8.48 -4.11 -3.01
CA PHE A 123 -7.60 -5.24 -3.29
C PHE A 123 -8.04 -5.99 -4.55
N THR A 124 -7.10 -6.71 -5.14
CA THR A 124 -7.36 -7.63 -6.24
C THR A 124 -8.50 -8.62 -5.90
N PRO A 125 -9.33 -9.01 -6.88
CA PRO A 125 -9.24 -8.72 -8.31
C PRO A 125 -9.78 -7.33 -8.72
N ASN A 126 -10.17 -6.47 -7.77
CA ASN A 126 -10.63 -5.13 -8.10
C ASN A 126 -9.45 -4.21 -8.43
N THR A 127 -9.65 -3.31 -9.38
CA THR A 127 -8.69 -2.27 -9.74
C THR A 127 -8.94 -1.01 -8.92
N TYR A 128 -7.89 -0.45 -8.32
CA TYR A 128 -7.91 0.89 -7.76
C TYR A 128 -7.55 1.92 -8.84
N ASP A 129 -8.57 2.56 -9.41
CA ASP A 129 -8.39 3.60 -10.43
C ASP A 129 -8.33 4.98 -9.75
N LEU A 130 -7.18 5.64 -9.84
CA LEU A 130 -6.93 6.97 -9.28
C LEU A 130 -7.40 8.11 -10.19
N GLY A 131 -7.78 7.81 -11.43
CA GLY A 131 -8.07 8.81 -12.44
C GLY A 131 -6.83 9.64 -12.77
N THR A 132 -7.00 10.96 -12.84
CA THR A 132 -5.90 11.92 -13.13
C THR A 132 -5.51 12.68 -11.87
N ILE A 133 -4.23 12.64 -11.52
CA ILE A 133 -3.62 13.33 -10.39
C ILE A 133 -2.87 14.55 -10.93
N VAL A 134 -3.30 15.73 -10.51
CA VAL A 134 -2.73 17.02 -10.94
C VAL A 134 -1.62 17.44 -9.98
N LEU A 135 -0.38 17.46 -10.48
CA LEU A 135 0.87 17.58 -9.70
C LEU A 135 1.26 19.02 -9.34
N ASP A 136 0.69 20.04 -9.98
CA ASP A 136 0.99 21.46 -9.73
C ASP A 136 0.11 22.08 -8.64
N THR A 137 -0.99 21.43 -8.25
CA THR A 137 -1.82 21.87 -7.14
C THR A 137 -1.24 21.36 -5.82
N GLN A 138 -0.99 22.25 -4.84
CA GLN A 138 -0.55 21.86 -3.49
C GLN A 138 -1.63 21.14 -2.66
N LYS A 139 -2.68 20.63 -3.29
CA LYS A 139 -3.70 19.85 -2.62
C LYS A 139 -3.21 18.40 -2.59
N SER A 140 -2.84 17.91 -1.41
CA SER A 140 -2.92 16.46 -1.14
C SER A 140 -4.28 16.00 -1.65
N ALA A 141 -4.30 15.21 -2.72
CA ALA A 141 -5.55 14.90 -3.41
C ALA A 141 -6.47 14.21 -2.41
N ALA A 142 -7.60 14.86 -2.09
CA ALA A 142 -8.66 14.21 -1.35
C ALA A 142 -9.13 13.00 -2.17
N PRO A 143 -9.43 11.86 -1.54
CA PRO A 143 -9.76 10.65 -2.26
C PRO A 143 -11.03 10.89 -3.09
N PRO A 144 -11.22 10.20 -4.24
CA PRO A 144 -12.53 10.17 -4.89
C PRO A 144 -13.56 9.74 -3.83
N SER A 145 -14.54 10.60 -3.59
CA SER A 145 -15.58 10.35 -2.60
C SER A 145 -16.23 9.01 -2.89
N ARG A 146 -16.31 8.12 -1.88
CA ARG A 146 -17.14 6.92 -1.94
C ARG A 146 -18.52 7.30 -2.49
N ASP A 147 -18.88 6.74 -3.63
CA ASP A 147 -20.30 6.58 -3.95
C ASP A 147 -20.92 5.84 -2.78
N LYS A 148 -21.80 6.55 -2.08
CA LYS A 148 -22.54 6.05 -0.94
C LYS A 148 -23.39 4.89 -1.45
N LYS A 149 -22.89 3.66 -1.29
CA LYS A 149 -23.62 2.43 -1.60
C LYS A 149 -24.97 2.54 -0.88
N THR A 150 -26.00 2.77 -1.66
CA THR A 150 -27.38 2.91 -1.17
C THR A 150 -27.78 1.53 -0.67
N ASN A 151 -28.08 1.43 0.63
CA ASN A 151 -28.67 0.23 1.21
C ASN A 151 -30.02 -0.01 0.52
N ILE A 152 -30.14 -1.16 -0.15
CA ILE A 152 -31.40 -1.87 -0.40
C ILE A 152 -31.20 -3.26 0.18
#